data_AF-A0A3M1QHG5-F1
#
_entry.id   AF-A0A3M1QHG5-F1
#
_cell.length_a   1.000
_cell.length_b   1.000
_cell.length_c   1.000
_cell.angle_alpha   90.00
_cell.angle_beta   90.00
_cell.angle_gamma   90.00
#
_symmetry.space_group_name_H-M   'P 1'
#
loop_
_entity.id
_entity.type
_entity.pdbx_description
1 polymer ?
#
loop_
_entity_poly.entity_id
_entity_poly.type
_entity_poly.pdbx_seq_one_letter_code
_entity_poly.pdbx_strand_id
1 'polypeptide(L)'
;PQTTTPGASEPDAAKAAPVGAPSPLDLVPADVLFCWKGAPPPEPQADAAPSALGVGIRMLSHVFSDVLTPGQRLTIRLLEAFGEVIRYPFAIAVVDASAVPKRPGSVSVRLEQLKMALVIDTGGDHTRFAKIIQRILSETTDAGTARLDAKRAGGRPFQEFHDSRSPAWCQVAWGAIDRYFVVTLGEGVWPMIAAVADGERTAISREQWSAEFRARRQTPPLIEVILDADGLRRRLDAVTGDRASAFFAAWDASDLQRAYWTLGFEGRALYNEAAFLIDGRTVHRVYADPTVDDPEYVGTVPDNMRYAIYRISLDRFLPRLIGGIVATRGAKDQRATAEWWRRVQEQYGFDAERDVLANMGDTIILHNDPPHPLRIPLCVTGLFEIRDNPEHTVRTIEKMCAAWQENLRRQAERDHIERPLVVTHDDDGVWYLELPWAVNGLAWTFTDRYVITCWSPEALREYLERAPDTIGRRIAK
;
A
#
# COMPACT_ATOMS: atom_id res chain seq x y z
N PRO A 1 14.59 -3.74 -33.46
CA PRO A 1 14.37 -5.18 -33.11
C PRO A 1 12.89 -5.53 -33.32
N GLN A 2 12.59 -6.30 -34.37
CA GLN A 2 11.24 -6.75 -34.70
C GLN A 2 10.79 -7.78 -33.65
N THR A 3 9.80 -7.42 -32.84
CA THR A 3 9.10 -8.33 -31.93
C THR A 3 8.06 -9.12 -32.71
N THR A 4 8.36 -10.39 -33.00
CA THR A 4 7.40 -11.35 -33.52
C THR A 4 6.31 -11.61 -32.47
N THR A 5 5.07 -11.25 -32.81
CA THR A 5 3.88 -11.52 -32.00
C THR A 5 3.49 -13.00 -32.14
N PRO A 6 3.41 -13.80 -31.06
CA PRO A 6 2.86 -15.15 -31.12
C PRO A 6 1.34 -15.08 -31.32
N GLY A 7 0.81 -15.96 -32.18
CA GLY A 7 -0.61 -16.04 -32.49
C GLY A 7 -1.47 -16.34 -31.26
N ALA A 8 -2.61 -15.64 -31.16
CA ALA A 8 -3.64 -15.88 -30.15
C ALA A 8 -4.32 -17.24 -30.43
N SER A 9 -4.07 -18.22 -29.56
CA SER A 9 -4.84 -19.46 -29.49
C SER A 9 -6.20 -19.20 -28.81
N GLU A 10 -7.28 -19.68 -29.42
CA GLU A 10 -8.63 -19.66 -28.83
C GLU A 10 -8.66 -20.41 -27.48
N PRO A 11 -9.37 -19.89 -26.46
CA PRO A 11 -9.47 -20.55 -25.16
C PRO A 11 -10.43 -21.75 -25.25
N ASP A 12 -9.87 -22.95 -25.06
CA ASP A 12 -10.62 -24.18 -24.82
C ASP A 12 -11.61 -24.00 -23.66
N ALA A 13 -12.84 -24.50 -23.84
CA ALA A 13 -13.92 -24.41 -22.87
C ALA A 13 -13.49 -24.96 -21.50
N ALA A 14 -13.31 -24.05 -20.54
CA ALA A 14 -12.80 -24.34 -19.21
C ALA A 14 -13.70 -25.31 -18.46
N LYS A 15 -13.19 -26.53 -18.27
CA LYS A 15 -13.73 -27.53 -17.33
C LYS A 15 -13.74 -26.90 -15.94
N ALA A 16 -14.91 -26.86 -15.28
CA ALA A 16 -15.07 -26.23 -13.96
C ALA A 16 -14.00 -26.74 -12.98
N ALA A 17 -13.08 -25.85 -12.61
CA ALA A 17 -12.00 -26.16 -11.68
C ALA A 17 -12.59 -26.59 -10.32
N PRO A 18 -11.92 -27.51 -9.59
CA PRO A 18 -12.34 -27.90 -8.25
C PRO A 18 -12.54 -26.66 -7.37
N VAL A 19 -13.59 -26.68 -6.53
CA VAL A 19 -13.86 -25.62 -5.55
C VAL A 19 -12.61 -25.43 -4.71
N GLY A 20 -11.92 -24.31 -4.94
CA GLY A 20 -10.67 -23.99 -4.26
C GLY A 20 -10.84 -23.92 -2.75
N ALA A 21 -9.72 -23.90 -2.02
CA ALA A 21 -9.74 -23.63 -0.59
C ALA A 21 -10.58 -22.35 -0.31
N PRO A 22 -11.39 -22.35 0.77
CA PRO A 22 -12.20 -21.18 1.13
C PRO A 22 -11.37 -19.90 1.15
N SER A 23 -11.88 -18.83 0.55
CA SER A 23 -11.20 -17.55 0.43
C SER A 23 -12.07 -16.42 0.98
N PRO A 24 -11.51 -15.40 1.67
CA PRO A 24 -12.23 -14.18 2.01
C PRO A 24 -12.91 -13.50 0.81
N LEU A 25 -12.37 -13.69 -0.40
CA LEU A 25 -12.98 -13.20 -1.65
C LEU A 25 -14.34 -13.84 -1.97
N ASP A 26 -14.67 -14.98 -1.36
CA ASP A 26 -15.96 -15.66 -1.54
C ASP A 26 -17.13 -14.89 -0.91
N LEU A 27 -16.84 -13.92 -0.03
CA LEU A 27 -17.83 -13.03 0.58
C LEU A 27 -17.82 -11.60 0.01
N VAL A 28 -16.82 -11.26 -0.81
CA VAL A 28 -16.71 -9.92 -1.39
C VAL A 28 -17.53 -9.86 -2.68
N PRO A 29 -18.43 -8.87 -2.85
CA PRO A 29 -19.26 -8.79 -4.05
C PRO A 29 -18.41 -8.45 -5.30
N ALA A 30 -18.83 -8.92 -6.48
CA ALA A 30 -18.07 -8.76 -7.71
C ALA A 30 -18.05 -7.32 -8.28
N ASP A 31 -18.94 -6.45 -7.81
CA ASP A 31 -19.08 -5.05 -8.24
C ASP A 31 -18.34 -4.04 -7.33
N VAL A 32 -17.35 -4.50 -6.56
CA VAL A 32 -16.49 -3.62 -5.75
C VAL A 32 -15.59 -2.74 -6.60
N LEU A 33 -15.34 -1.52 -6.14
CA LEU A 33 -14.41 -0.59 -6.78
C LEU A 33 -12.95 -1.03 -6.59
N PHE A 34 -12.64 -1.56 -5.41
CA PHE A 34 -11.30 -2.00 -5.03
C PHE A 34 -11.39 -3.15 -4.04
N CYS A 35 -10.54 -4.16 -4.19
CA CYS A 35 -10.36 -5.22 -3.22
C CYS A 35 -8.87 -5.52 -3.03
N TRP A 36 -8.44 -5.57 -1.78
CA TRP A 36 -7.12 -6.04 -1.38
C TRP A 36 -7.28 -7.26 -0.48
N LYS A 37 -6.89 -8.42 -1.00
CA LYS A 37 -6.75 -9.65 -0.21
C LYS A 37 -5.31 -9.84 0.23
N GLY A 38 -5.13 -10.23 1.48
CA GLY A 38 -3.85 -10.58 2.07
C GLY A 38 -3.91 -11.96 2.73
N ALA A 39 -2.76 -12.60 2.85
CA ALA A 39 -2.57 -13.84 3.60
C ALA A 39 -1.23 -13.76 4.37
N PRO A 40 -1.14 -14.40 5.54
CA PRO A 40 0.11 -14.46 6.28
C PRO A 40 1.19 -15.17 5.43
N PRO A 41 2.45 -14.74 5.51
CA PRO A 41 3.54 -15.43 4.82
C PRO A 41 3.69 -16.87 5.35
N PRO A 42 4.19 -17.81 4.53
CA PRO A 42 4.25 -19.24 4.86
C PRO A 42 5.28 -19.63 5.94
N GLU A 43 6.02 -18.66 6.48
CA GLU A 43 6.99 -18.92 7.55
C GLU A 43 6.27 -19.26 8.87
N PRO A 44 6.87 -20.10 9.74
CA PRO A 44 6.33 -20.34 11.05
C PRO A 44 6.22 -18.99 11.78
N GLN A 45 4.98 -18.55 12.01
CA GLN A 45 4.72 -17.45 12.94
C GLN A 45 5.33 -17.90 14.26
N ALA A 46 6.45 -17.27 14.66
CA ALA A 46 7.10 -17.57 15.93
C ALA A 46 6.02 -17.59 17.02
N ASP A 47 5.89 -18.73 17.69
CA ASP A 47 4.77 -19.07 18.55
C ASP A 47 4.39 -17.91 19.47
N ALA A 48 3.08 -17.60 19.51
CA ALA A 48 2.39 -16.85 20.57
C ALA A 48 2.92 -15.46 20.98
N ALA A 49 3.94 -14.90 20.32
CA ALA A 49 4.38 -13.55 20.65
C ALA A 49 3.31 -12.53 20.19
N PRO A 50 2.88 -11.59 21.04
CA PRO A 50 2.08 -10.45 20.59
C PRO A 50 2.79 -9.78 19.40
N SER A 51 2.03 -9.32 18.39
CA SER A 51 2.65 -8.72 17.21
C SER A 51 3.59 -7.63 17.70
N ALA A 52 4.84 -7.62 17.24
CA ALA A 52 5.81 -6.65 17.72
C ALA A 52 5.27 -5.22 17.51
N LEU A 53 4.53 -4.98 16.42
CA LEU A 53 3.69 -3.80 16.23
C LEU A 53 2.70 -3.58 17.40
N GLY A 54 1.92 -4.58 17.77
CA GLY A 54 1.01 -4.54 18.93
C GLY A 54 1.70 -4.43 20.29
N VAL A 55 2.98 -4.81 20.44
CA VAL A 55 3.80 -4.56 21.65
C VAL A 55 4.30 -3.14 21.65
N GLY A 56 4.87 -2.65 20.54
CA GLY A 56 5.34 -1.27 20.39
C GLY A 56 4.20 -0.27 20.53
N ILE A 57 3.04 -0.53 19.93
CA ILE A 57 1.81 0.25 20.09
C ILE A 57 1.32 0.18 21.53
N ARG A 58 1.36 -0.98 22.18
CA ARG A 58 0.98 -1.09 23.61
C ARG A 58 1.93 -0.33 24.51
N MET A 59 3.23 -0.38 24.26
CA MET A 59 4.25 0.33 25.00
C MET A 59 4.11 1.85 24.80
N LEU A 60 3.93 2.32 23.56
CA LEU A 60 3.60 3.71 23.25
C LEU A 60 2.28 4.14 23.91
N SER A 61 1.25 3.30 23.87
CA SER A 61 -0.04 3.60 24.51
C SER A 61 0.04 3.64 26.03
N HIS A 62 0.92 2.86 26.68
CA HIS A 62 1.11 2.87 28.13
C HIS A 62 1.97 4.05 28.58
N VAL A 63 3.01 4.40 27.83
CA VAL A 63 3.88 5.53 28.15
C VAL A 63 3.16 6.88 27.93
N PHE A 64 2.21 6.93 26.99
CA PHE A 64 1.56 8.18 26.58
C PHE A 64 0.04 8.20 26.77
N SER A 65 -0.58 7.26 27.50
CA SER A 65 -2.05 7.14 27.61
C SER A 65 -2.74 8.45 27.99
N ASP A 66 -2.11 9.24 28.86
CA ASP A 66 -2.68 10.46 29.44
C ASP A 66 -2.42 11.70 28.57
N VAL A 67 -1.56 11.58 27.54
CA VAL A 67 -1.16 12.67 26.63
C VAL A 67 -1.83 12.51 25.25
N LEU A 68 -2.34 11.32 24.93
CA LEU A 68 -2.90 11.03 23.61
C LEU A 68 -4.33 11.58 23.46
N THR A 69 -4.50 12.41 22.42
CA THR A 69 -5.82 12.84 21.95
C THR A 69 -6.71 11.63 21.58
N PRO A 70 -8.05 11.76 21.63
CA PRO A 70 -8.95 10.68 21.23
C PRO A 70 -8.66 10.11 19.83
N GLY A 71 -8.29 10.97 18.87
CA GLY A 71 -7.90 10.56 17.52
C GLY A 71 -6.65 9.69 17.50
N GLN A 72 -5.63 10.02 18.30
CA GLN A 72 -4.41 9.21 18.40
C GLN A 72 -4.67 7.85 19.04
N ARG A 73 -5.53 7.78 20.07
CA ARG A 73 -5.95 6.52 20.69
C ARG A 73 -6.66 5.62 19.69
N LEU A 74 -7.59 6.18 18.91
CA LEU A 74 -8.25 5.43 17.83
C LEU A 74 -7.24 4.92 16.80
N THR A 75 -6.31 5.76 16.33
CA THR A 75 -5.26 5.34 15.38
C THR A 75 -4.42 4.18 15.92
N ILE A 76 -3.98 4.26 17.18
CA ILE A 76 -3.25 3.19 17.88
C ILE A 76 -4.06 1.89 17.88
N ARG A 77 -5.36 1.96 18.17
CA ARG A 77 -6.23 0.77 18.16
C ARG A 77 -6.48 0.21 16.76
N LEU A 78 -6.60 1.06 15.75
CA LEU A 78 -6.71 0.63 14.36
C LEU A 78 -5.42 -0.09 13.91
N LEU A 79 -4.25 0.40 14.33
CA LEU A 79 -2.98 -0.27 14.07
C LEU A 79 -2.86 -1.61 14.83
N GLU A 80 -3.33 -1.68 16.09
CA GLU A 80 -3.41 -2.94 16.84
C GLU A 80 -4.32 -3.95 16.13
N ALA A 81 -5.50 -3.51 15.70
CA ALA A 81 -6.45 -4.34 14.95
C ALA A 81 -5.86 -4.80 13.62
N PHE A 82 -5.23 -3.90 12.85
CA PHE A 82 -4.59 -4.25 11.59
C PHE A 82 -3.44 -5.25 11.79
N GLY A 83 -2.60 -5.05 12.82
CA GLY A 83 -1.55 -5.99 13.20
C GLY A 83 -2.07 -7.38 13.59
N GLU A 84 -3.34 -7.48 14.00
CA GLU A 84 -4.01 -8.75 14.21
C GLU A 84 -4.56 -9.35 12.91
N VAL A 85 -5.22 -8.54 12.08
CA VAL A 85 -5.81 -8.94 10.79
C VAL A 85 -4.78 -9.62 9.89
N ILE A 86 -3.56 -9.06 9.78
CA ILE A 86 -2.50 -9.59 8.90
C ILE A 86 -1.98 -10.98 9.28
N ARG A 87 -2.41 -11.54 10.42
CA ARG A 87 -2.09 -12.91 10.85
C ARG A 87 -3.01 -13.95 10.25
N TYR A 88 -4.10 -13.52 9.62
CA TYR A 88 -5.14 -14.35 9.02
C TYR A 88 -5.25 -14.02 7.53
N PRO A 89 -5.77 -14.92 6.70
CA PRO A 89 -6.26 -14.54 5.38
C PRO A 89 -7.38 -13.50 5.52
N PHE A 90 -7.30 -12.39 4.80
CA PHE A 90 -8.30 -11.32 4.86
C PHE A 90 -8.55 -10.70 3.49
N ALA A 91 -9.67 -9.99 3.35
CA ALA A 91 -9.95 -9.09 2.23
C ALA A 91 -10.52 -7.76 2.74
N ILE A 92 -9.94 -6.65 2.27
CA ILE A 92 -10.48 -5.30 2.43
C ILE A 92 -11.11 -4.91 1.10
N ALA A 93 -12.39 -4.54 1.09
CA ALA A 93 -13.12 -4.16 -0.10
C ALA A 93 -13.72 -2.77 0.06
N VAL A 94 -13.54 -1.91 -0.95
CA VAL A 94 -14.28 -0.66 -1.13
C VAL A 94 -15.40 -0.95 -2.11
N VAL A 95 -16.63 -0.98 -1.61
CA VAL A 95 -17.83 -1.26 -2.41
C VAL A 95 -18.30 -0.01 -3.13
N ASP A 96 -18.33 1.12 -2.42
CA ASP A 96 -18.79 2.40 -2.97
C ASP A 96 -18.18 3.56 -2.18
N ALA A 97 -17.98 4.69 -2.86
CA ALA A 97 -17.53 5.92 -2.23
C ALA A 97 -18.09 7.12 -2.99
N SER A 98 -18.55 8.12 -2.26
CA SER A 98 -19.00 9.39 -2.83
C SER A 98 -18.57 10.56 -1.95
N ALA A 99 -18.40 11.71 -2.58
CA ALA A 99 -18.08 12.96 -1.90
C ALA A 99 -18.95 14.08 -2.44
N VAL A 100 -19.02 15.20 -1.72
CA VAL A 100 -19.68 16.41 -2.19
C VAL A 100 -18.74 17.60 -1.98
N PRO A 101 -18.77 18.62 -2.84
CA PRO A 101 -18.05 19.86 -2.59
C PRO A 101 -18.50 20.47 -1.25
N LYS A 102 -17.56 20.93 -0.42
CA LYS A 102 -17.91 21.60 0.86
C LYS A 102 -18.75 22.86 0.66
N ARG A 103 -18.60 23.51 -0.50
CA ARG A 103 -19.35 24.68 -0.98
C ARG A 103 -19.44 24.62 -2.51
N PRO A 104 -20.45 25.22 -3.15
CA PRO A 104 -20.47 25.37 -4.61
C PRO A 104 -19.16 26.00 -5.12
N GLY A 105 -18.51 25.36 -6.10
CA GLY A 105 -17.22 25.80 -6.65
C GLY A 105 -15.98 25.54 -5.77
N SER A 106 -16.12 24.90 -4.60
CA SER A 106 -14.99 24.55 -3.74
C SER A 106 -14.19 23.36 -4.28
N VAL A 107 -12.86 23.49 -4.26
CA VAL A 107 -11.90 22.40 -4.53
C VAL A 107 -11.84 21.40 -3.36
N SER A 108 -12.23 21.83 -2.15
CA SER A 108 -12.34 20.95 -0.98
C SER A 108 -13.65 20.17 -1.03
N VAL A 109 -13.52 18.85 -0.93
CA VAL A 109 -14.62 17.90 -0.91
C VAL A 109 -14.79 17.34 0.51
N ARG A 110 -16.03 16.98 0.85
CA ARG A 110 -16.39 16.23 2.07
C ARG A 110 -16.84 14.86 1.63
N LEU A 111 -16.34 13.82 2.30
CA LEU A 111 -16.83 12.45 2.12
C LEU A 111 -18.32 12.39 2.52
N GLU A 112 -19.17 12.01 1.57
CA GLU A 112 -20.61 11.93 1.74
C GLU A 112 -21.04 10.50 2.06
N GLN A 113 -20.31 9.51 1.52
CA GLN A 113 -20.54 8.11 1.79
C GLN A 113 -19.24 7.33 1.59
N LEU A 114 -19.01 6.33 2.44
CA LEU A 114 -18.00 5.31 2.23
C LEU A 114 -18.60 3.96 2.64
N LYS A 115 -18.54 3.00 1.72
CA LYS A 115 -19.00 1.63 1.89
C LYS A 115 -17.82 0.69 1.77
N MET A 116 -17.47 0.04 2.87
CA MET A 116 -16.31 -0.84 2.93
C MET A 116 -16.62 -2.10 3.73
N ALA A 117 -15.93 -3.19 3.40
CA ALA A 117 -15.94 -4.43 4.16
C ALA A 117 -14.51 -4.91 4.42
N LEU A 118 -14.30 -5.48 5.60
CA LEU A 118 -13.14 -6.27 5.99
C LEU A 118 -13.66 -7.67 6.30
N VAL A 119 -13.24 -8.65 5.52
CA VAL A 119 -13.56 -10.07 5.69
C VAL A 119 -12.30 -10.78 6.16
N ILE A 120 -12.37 -11.51 7.27
CA ILE A 120 -11.22 -12.18 7.88
C ILE A 120 -11.56 -13.65 8.04
N ASP A 121 -10.73 -14.54 7.50
CA ASP A 121 -10.85 -15.97 7.73
C ASP A 121 -10.24 -16.33 9.10
N THR A 122 -11.09 -16.45 10.11
CA THR A 122 -10.68 -16.76 11.48
C THR A 122 -10.67 -18.26 11.75
N GLY A 123 -11.00 -19.09 10.76
CA GLY A 123 -11.25 -20.52 10.95
C GLY A 123 -12.43 -20.82 11.88
N GLY A 124 -13.28 -19.82 12.18
CA GLY A 124 -14.44 -19.94 13.08
C GLY A 124 -14.22 -19.40 14.50
N ASP A 125 -12.99 -19.08 14.92
CA ASP A 125 -12.77 -18.41 16.22
C ASP A 125 -12.80 -16.88 16.09
N HIS A 126 -13.99 -16.34 16.28
CA HIS A 126 -14.29 -14.91 16.14
C HIS A 126 -13.99 -14.09 17.41
N THR A 127 -13.66 -14.76 18.52
CA THR A 127 -13.60 -14.17 19.86
C THR A 127 -12.61 -13.02 19.94
N ARG A 128 -11.48 -13.17 19.26
CA ARG A 128 -10.38 -12.20 19.28
C ARG A 128 -10.77 -10.86 18.68
N PHE A 129 -11.40 -10.89 17.50
CA PHE A 129 -11.82 -9.67 16.81
C PHE A 129 -13.03 -9.00 17.49
N ALA A 130 -13.96 -9.80 18.03
CA ALA A 130 -15.04 -9.26 18.85
C ALA A 130 -14.52 -8.47 20.06
N LYS A 131 -13.49 -8.99 20.77
CA LYS A 131 -12.84 -8.28 21.89
C LYS A 131 -12.14 -6.99 21.45
N ILE A 132 -11.49 -6.98 20.28
CA ILE A 132 -10.81 -5.79 19.74
C ILE A 132 -11.85 -4.69 19.44
N ILE A 133 -12.96 -5.04 18.77
CA ILE A 133 -14.04 -4.09 18.49
C ILE A 133 -14.65 -3.57 19.79
N GLN A 134 -14.98 -4.47 20.72
CA GLN A 134 -15.53 -4.06 22.01
C GLN A 134 -14.62 -3.06 22.74
N ARG A 135 -13.30 -3.29 22.73
CA ARG A 135 -12.32 -2.36 23.32
C ARG A 135 -12.32 -1.01 22.61
N ILE A 136 -12.29 -0.98 21.27
CA ILE A 136 -12.37 0.27 20.49
C ILE A 136 -13.62 1.06 20.89
N LEU A 137 -14.77 0.40 20.94
CA LEU A 137 -16.04 1.05 21.29
C LEU A 137 -16.02 1.57 22.72
N SER A 138 -15.57 0.76 23.69
CA SER A 138 -15.50 1.19 25.10
C SER A 138 -14.57 2.39 25.32
N GLU A 139 -13.54 2.58 24.50
CA GLU A 139 -12.58 3.67 24.64
C GLU A 139 -12.95 4.94 23.87
N THR A 140 -13.75 4.83 22.81
CA THR A 140 -14.04 5.94 21.88
C THR A 140 -15.47 6.46 21.99
N THR A 141 -16.34 5.76 22.73
CA THR A 141 -17.78 6.04 22.78
C THR A 141 -18.24 6.31 24.20
N ASP A 142 -19.25 7.15 24.33
CA ASP A 142 -19.97 7.37 25.58
C ASP A 142 -21.41 6.86 25.44
N ALA A 143 -22.02 6.43 26.56
CA ALA A 143 -23.36 5.84 26.55
C ALA A 143 -24.47 6.81 26.12
N GLY A 144 -24.18 8.11 26.02
CA GLY A 144 -25.16 9.14 25.66
C GLY A 144 -25.27 9.39 24.16
N THR A 145 -24.21 9.13 23.39
CA THR A 145 -24.15 9.45 21.95
C THR A 145 -24.10 8.24 21.05
N ALA A 146 -23.80 7.06 21.61
CA ALA A 146 -23.64 5.82 20.88
C ALA A 146 -24.78 4.82 21.13
N ARG A 147 -25.15 4.08 20.08
CA ARG A 147 -26.17 3.03 20.11
C ARG A 147 -25.63 1.78 19.42
N LEU A 148 -25.85 0.63 20.06
CA LEU A 148 -25.51 -0.68 19.53
C LEU A 148 -26.79 -1.49 19.33
N ASP A 149 -27.13 -1.80 18.07
CA ASP A 149 -28.31 -2.58 17.72
C ASP A 149 -27.93 -4.02 17.36
N ALA A 150 -28.72 -5.00 17.81
CA ALA A 150 -28.66 -6.36 17.31
C ALA A 150 -29.60 -6.53 16.11
N LYS A 151 -29.06 -6.96 14.98
CA LYS A 151 -29.80 -7.09 13.70
C LYS A 151 -29.61 -8.48 13.09
N ARG A 152 -30.37 -8.77 12.02
CA ARG A 152 -30.25 -9.99 11.22
C ARG A 152 -30.33 -9.67 9.73
N ALA A 153 -29.52 -10.34 8.92
CA ALA A 153 -29.56 -10.32 7.46
C ALA A 153 -29.20 -11.70 6.92
N GLY A 154 -29.95 -12.24 5.95
CA GLY A 154 -29.73 -13.61 5.46
C GLY A 154 -29.79 -14.65 6.59
N GLY A 155 -30.68 -14.47 7.57
CA GLY A 155 -30.76 -15.31 8.78
C GLY A 155 -29.61 -15.16 9.80
N ARG A 156 -28.52 -14.47 9.44
CA ARG A 156 -27.30 -14.35 10.25
C ARG A 156 -27.38 -13.13 11.19
N PRO A 157 -27.09 -13.30 12.50
CA PRO A 157 -27.07 -12.19 13.44
C PRO A 157 -25.83 -11.33 13.25
N PHE A 158 -25.98 -10.02 13.48
CA PHE A 158 -24.87 -9.08 13.51
C PHE A 158 -25.16 -7.94 14.50
N GLN A 159 -24.10 -7.23 14.88
CA GLN A 159 -24.19 -6.01 15.67
C GLN A 159 -23.93 -4.81 14.78
N GLU A 160 -24.70 -3.75 14.96
CA GLU A 160 -24.56 -2.49 14.22
C GLU A 160 -24.44 -1.33 15.20
N PHE A 161 -23.36 -0.59 15.05
CA PHE A 161 -22.99 0.53 15.88
C PHE A 161 -23.25 1.85 15.15
N HIS A 162 -23.89 2.77 15.89
CA HIS A 162 -24.18 4.13 15.47
C HIS A 162 -23.65 5.11 16.50
N ASP A 163 -22.97 6.15 16.05
CA ASP A 163 -22.58 7.28 16.90
C ASP A 163 -23.17 8.58 16.34
N SER A 164 -24.01 9.25 17.13
CA SER A 164 -24.67 10.50 16.74
C SER A 164 -23.72 11.66 16.45
N ARG A 165 -22.45 11.57 16.89
CA ARG A 165 -21.39 12.54 16.59
C ARG A 165 -20.78 12.34 15.20
N SER A 166 -20.98 11.15 14.61
CA SER A 166 -20.51 10.81 13.27
C SER A 166 -21.60 11.10 12.22
N PRO A 167 -21.23 11.32 10.95
CA PRO A 167 -22.21 11.39 9.87
C PRO A 167 -23.09 10.14 9.82
N ALA A 168 -24.36 10.28 9.43
CA ALA A 168 -25.33 9.17 9.43
C ALA A 168 -24.91 7.96 8.57
N TRP A 169 -24.07 8.17 7.56
CA TRP A 169 -23.52 7.10 6.73
C TRP A 169 -22.45 6.27 7.46
N CYS A 170 -21.83 6.81 8.52
CA CYS A 170 -20.75 6.18 9.28
C CYS A 170 -21.32 5.16 10.26
N GLN A 171 -21.82 4.05 9.72
CA GLN A 171 -22.37 2.92 10.46
C GLN A 171 -21.35 1.80 10.44
N VAL A 172 -21.01 1.25 11.60
CA VAL A 172 -20.06 0.14 11.70
C VAL A 172 -20.82 -1.11 12.10
N ALA A 173 -20.76 -2.18 11.30
CA ALA A 173 -21.40 -3.44 11.62
C ALA A 173 -20.42 -4.61 11.58
N TRP A 174 -20.59 -5.59 12.47
CA TRP A 174 -19.75 -6.79 12.52
C TRP A 174 -20.53 -8.02 12.97
N GLY A 175 -19.99 -9.19 12.65
CA GLY A 175 -20.59 -10.47 12.96
C GLY A 175 -19.80 -11.63 12.36
N ALA A 176 -20.37 -12.83 12.48
CA ALA A 176 -19.81 -14.04 11.91
C ALA A 176 -20.62 -14.49 10.69
N ILE A 177 -19.92 -14.93 9.65
CA ILE A 177 -20.46 -15.66 8.51
C ILE A 177 -19.60 -16.91 8.36
N ASP A 178 -20.10 -18.04 8.88
CA ASP A 178 -19.38 -19.31 8.94
C ASP A 178 -17.99 -19.17 9.59
N ARG A 179 -16.93 -19.47 8.83
CA ARG A 179 -15.52 -19.34 9.25
C ARG A 179 -14.99 -17.91 9.22
N TYR A 180 -15.76 -16.95 8.69
CA TYR A 180 -15.31 -15.58 8.50
C TYR A 180 -15.85 -14.66 9.60
N PHE A 181 -14.99 -13.79 10.11
CA PHE A 181 -15.39 -12.61 10.85
C PHE A 181 -15.42 -11.44 9.89
N VAL A 182 -16.54 -10.74 9.82
CA VAL A 182 -16.70 -9.60 8.91
C VAL A 182 -16.86 -8.33 9.75
N VAL A 183 -16.32 -7.23 9.25
CA VAL A 183 -16.51 -5.88 9.75
C VAL A 183 -16.83 -4.99 8.56
N THR A 184 -17.82 -4.11 8.68
CA THR A 184 -18.27 -3.25 7.59
C THR A 184 -18.42 -1.81 8.06
N LEU A 185 -18.21 -0.89 7.13
CA LEU A 185 -18.47 0.53 7.28
C LEU A 185 -19.45 0.96 6.19
N GLY A 186 -20.50 1.68 6.56
CA GLY A 186 -21.50 2.18 5.62
C GLY A 186 -22.82 1.42 5.68
N GLU A 187 -23.91 2.15 5.46
CA GLU A 187 -25.26 1.59 5.47
C GLU A 187 -25.43 0.47 4.43
N GLY A 188 -26.01 -0.66 4.86
CA GLY A 188 -26.39 -1.77 3.99
C GLY A 188 -25.23 -2.65 3.48
N VAL A 189 -23.99 -2.37 3.88
CA VAL A 189 -22.83 -3.18 3.46
C VAL A 189 -22.88 -4.58 4.09
N TRP A 190 -23.20 -4.69 5.39
CA TRP A 190 -23.34 -6.00 6.03
C TRP A 190 -24.38 -6.92 5.35
N PRO A 191 -25.64 -6.48 5.14
CA PRO A 191 -26.60 -7.26 4.34
C PRO A 191 -26.11 -7.63 2.95
N MET A 192 -25.33 -6.77 2.29
CA MET A 192 -24.76 -7.06 0.98
C MET A 192 -23.76 -8.23 1.04
N ILE A 193 -22.88 -8.25 2.04
CA ILE A 193 -21.94 -9.38 2.25
C ILE A 193 -22.72 -10.66 2.56
N ALA A 194 -23.77 -10.59 3.38
CA ALA A 194 -24.63 -11.74 3.65
C ALA A 194 -25.32 -12.28 2.38
N ALA A 195 -25.79 -11.40 1.49
CA ALA A 195 -26.38 -11.78 0.21
C ALA A 195 -25.38 -12.49 -0.73
N VAL A 196 -24.09 -12.15 -0.67
CA VAL A 196 -23.03 -12.90 -1.38
C VAL A 196 -22.89 -14.30 -0.76
N ALA A 197 -22.86 -14.40 0.57
CA ALA A 197 -22.78 -15.68 1.29
C ALA A 197 -23.95 -16.62 0.95
N ASP A 198 -25.14 -16.07 0.75
CA ASP A 198 -26.36 -16.81 0.38
C ASP A 198 -26.45 -17.11 -1.13
N GLY A 199 -25.49 -16.64 -1.94
CA GLY A 199 -25.47 -16.83 -3.38
C GLY A 199 -26.47 -15.95 -4.16
N GLU A 200 -27.11 -14.99 -3.50
CA GLU A 200 -27.99 -13.99 -4.13
C GLU A 200 -27.20 -12.94 -4.91
N ARG A 201 -25.93 -12.75 -4.57
CA ARG A 201 -24.97 -11.90 -5.30
C ARG A 201 -23.74 -12.69 -5.71
N THR A 202 -23.16 -12.29 -6.84
CA THR A 202 -21.92 -12.92 -7.34
C THR A 202 -20.73 -12.46 -6.49
N ALA A 203 -19.96 -13.42 -5.98
CA ALA A 203 -18.70 -13.15 -5.30
C ALA A 203 -17.60 -12.80 -6.31
N ILE A 204 -16.68 -11.92 -5.95
CA ILE A 204 -15.54 -11.53 -6.78
C ILE A 204 -14.63 -12.72 -7.07
N SER A 205 -14.56 -13.71 -6.17
CA SER A 205 -13.81 -14.95 -6.40
C SER A 205 -14.34 -15.79 -7.57
N ARG A 206 -15.61 -15.56 -7.98
CA ARG A 206 -16.30 -16.24 -9.09
C ARG A 206 -16.39 -15.38 -10.35
N GLU A 207 -15.84 -14.18 -10.32
CA GLU A 207 -15.79 -13.30 -11.49
C GLU A 207 -14.82 -13.90 -12.51
N GLN A 208 -15.31 -14.15 -13.74
CA GLN A 208 -14.61 -14.99 -14.71
C GLN A 208 -13.21 -14.47 -15.04
N TRP A 209 -13.07 -13.16 -15.30
CA TRP A 209 -11.81 -12.57 -15.74
C TRP A 209 -10.71 -12.75 -14.68
N SER A 210 -10.97 -12.38 -13.43
CA SER A 210 -10.01 -12.56 -12.33
C SER A 210 -9.78 -14.03 -11.98
N ALA A 211 -10.81 -14.88 -12.05
CA ALA A 211 -10.67 -16.33 -11.80
C ALA A 211 -9.72 -17.01 -12.79
N GLU A 212 -9.73 -16.60 -14.07
CA GLU A 212 -8.80 -17.11 -15.09
C GLU A 212 -7.34 -16.82 -14.73
N PHE A 213 -7.03 -15.64 -14.17
CA PHE A 213 -5.66 -15.32 -13.72
C PHE A 213 -5.28 -16.06 -12.45
N ARG A 214 -6.21 -16.19 -11.50
CA ARG A 214 -6.00 -16.97 -10.26
C ARG A 214 -5.64 -18.42 -10.57
N ALA A 215 -6.24 -19.01 -11.60
CA ALA A 215 -6.00 -20.40 -11.99
C ALA A 215 -4.61 -20.65 -12.62
N ARG A 216 -3.87 -19.62 -13.03
CA ARG A 216 -2.56 -19.78 -13.70
C ARG A 216 -1.43 -20.17 -12.76
N ARG A 217 -1.53 -19.81 -11.49
CA ARG A 217 -0.49 -20.06 -10.48
C ARG A 217 -0.84 -21.32 -9.67
N GLN A 218 0.16 -22.16 -9.45
CA GLN A 218 0.01 -23.38 -8.65
C GLN A 218 -0.04 -23.04 -7.15
N THR A 219 0.67 -22.00 -6.73
CA THR A 219 0.70 -21.53 -5.34
C THR A 219 -0.26 -20.35 -5.17
N PRO A 220 -1.10 -20.37 -4.11
CA PRO A 220 -1.95 -19.23 -3.81
C PRO A 220 -1.12 -17.96 -3.57
N PRO A 221 -1.51 -16.81 -4.14
CA PRO A 221 -0.82 -15.56 -3.89
C PRO A 221 -1.01 -15.10 -2.44
N LEU A 222 0.02 -14.47 -1.89
CA LEU A 222 -0.04 -13.82 -0.57
C LEU A 222 -0.89 -12.56 -0.62
N ILE A 223 -0.75 -11.77 -1.68
CA ILE A 223 -1.50 -10.54 -1.89
C ILE A 223 -2.19 -10.61 -3.24
N GLU A 224 -3.47 -10.25 -3.25
CA GLU A 224 -4.24 -10.02 -4.46
C GLU A 224 -4.84 -8.61 -4.39
N VAL A 225 -4.72 -7.84 -5.46
CA VAL A 225 -5.36 -6.53 -5.59
C VAL A 225 -6.24 -6.54 -6.83
N ILE A 226 -7.53 -6.24 -6.68
CA ILE A 226 -8.50 -6.14 -7.77
C ILE A 226 -9.04 -4.72 -7.79
N LEU A 227 -9.07 -4.10 -8.98
CA LEU A 227 -9.47 -2.71 -9.17
C LEU A 227 -10.43 -2.61 -10.36
N ASP A 228 -11.61 -2.03 -10.14
CA ASP A 228 -12.50 -1.53 -11.19
C ASP A 228 -12.18 -0.06 -11.44
N ALA A 229 -11.21 0.20 -12.33
CA ALA A 229 -10.72 1.55 -12.61
C ALA A 229 -11.80 2.42 -13.27
N ASP A 230 -12.61 1.84 -14.14
CA ASP A 230 -13.75 2.52 -14.77
C ASP A 230 -14.83 2.88 -13.75
N GLY A 231 -15.20 1.94 -12.89
CA GLY A 231 -16.11 2.20 -11.78
C GLY A 231 -15.60 3.29 -10.85
N LEU A 232 -14.32 3.20 -10.47
CA LEU A 232 -13.68 4.18 -9.58
C LEU A 232 -13.73 5.59 -10.17
N ARG A 233 -13.35 5.76 -11.45
CA ARG A 233 -13.40 7.06 -12.13
C ARG A 233 -14.81 7.61 -12.24
N ARG A 234 -15.77 6.82 -12.72
CA ARG A 234 -17.18 7.23 -12.82
C ARG A 234 -17.74 7.73 -11.48
N ARG A 235 -17.33 7.12 -10.37
CA ARG A 235 -17.78 7.49 -9.02
C ARG A 235 -17.05 8.70 -8.46
N LEU A 236 -15.72 8.74 -8.59
CA LEU A 236 -14.89 9.75 -7.96
C LEU A 236 -14.76 11.05 -8.78
N ASP A 237 -14.82 11.01 -10.11
CA ASP A 237 -14.61 12.20 -10.93
C ASP A 237 -15.77 13.19 -10.81
N ALA A 238 -17.00 12.69 -10.71
CA ALA A 238 -18.20 13.49 -10.46
C ALA A 238 -18.08 14.36 -9.20
N VAL A 239 -17.22 13.97 -8.26
CA VAL A 239 -17.09 14.62 -6.94
C VAL A 239 -15.73 15.27 -6.74
N THR A 240 -14.69 14.83 -7.44
CA THR A 240 -13.32 15.36 -7.31
C THR A 240 -12.93 16.34 -8.41
N GLY A 241 -13.74 16.49 -9.47
CA GLY A 241 -13.43 17.32 -10.63
C GLY A 241 -12.35 16.68 -11.48
N ASP A 242 -12.63 15.46 -11.95
CA ASP A 242 -11.78 14.66 -12.85
C ASP A 242 -10.40 14.26 -12.31
N ARG A 243 -10.19 14.32 -10.99
CA ARG A 243 -8.87 13.99 -10.41
C ARG A 243 -8.56 12.50 -10.42
N ALA A 244 -9.57 11.63 -10.37
CA ALA A 244 -9.32 10.20 -10.53
C ALA A 244 -8.90 9.94 -11.98
N SER A 245 -9.60 10.49 -12.97
CA SER A 245 -9.16 10.44 -14.37
C SER A 245 -7.76 11.02 -14.59
N ALA A 246 -7.43 12.16 -13.98
CA ALA A 246 -6.09 12.74 -14.06
C ALA A 246 -5.01 11.84 -13.43
N PHE A 247 -5.33 11.15 -12.32
CA PHE A 247 -4.45 10.14 -11.73
C PHE A 247 -4.17 9.01 -12.74
N PHE A 248 -5.20 8.41 -13.33
CA PHE A 248 -5.00 7.34 -14.31
C PHE A 248 -4.28 7.82 -15.57
N ALA A 249 -4.54 9.04 -16.04
CA ALA A 249 -3.83 9.64 -17.16
C ALA A 249 -2.33 9.81 -16.86
N ALA A 250 -1.97 10.24 -15.65
CA ALA A 250 -0.57 10.37 -15.23
C ALA A 250 0.17 9.01 -15.17
N TRP A 251 -0.56 7.90 -15.11
CA TRP A 251 -0.03 6.54 -15.16
C TRP A 251 -0.05 5.92 -16.57
N ASP A 252 -0.40 6.69 -17.60
CA ASP A 252 -0.69 6.21 -18.96
C ASP A 252 -1.73 5.08 -18.96
N ALA A 253 -2.74 5.22 -18.09
CA ALA A 253 -3.77 4.22 -17.81
C ALA A 253 -5.18 4.79 -18.02
N SER A 254 -5.34 5.78 -18.90
CA SER A 254 -6.65 6.38 -19.24
C SER A 254 -7.64 5.36 -19.79
N ASP A 255 -7.17 4.33 -20.46
CA ASP A 255 -8.03 3.31 -21.06
C ASP A 255 -8.13 2.04 -20.18
N LEU A 256 -7.61 2.13 -18.94
CA LEU A 256 -7.68 1.02 -17.98
C LEU A 256 -9.11 0.85 -17.47
N GLN A 257 -9.67 -0.32 -17.75
CA GLN A 257 -11.00 -0.72 -17.30
C GLN A 257 -10.92 -1.44 -15.96
N ARG A 258 -10.03 -2.44 -15.88
CA ARG A 258 -9.80 -3.25 -14.68
C ARG A 258 -8.34 -3.63 -14.53
N ALA A 259 -7.92 -3.82 -13.29
CA ALA A 259 -6.60 -4.34 -12.99
C ALA A 259 -6.65 -5.41 -11.90
N TYR A 260 -5.79 -6.41 -12.05
CA TYR A 260 -5.59 -7.50 -11.10
C TYR A 260 -4.10 -7.67 -10.87
N TRP A 261 -3.64 -7.56 -9.62
CA TRP A 261 -2.26 -7.81 -9.22
C TRP A 261 -2.18 -9.00 -8.28
N THR A 262 -1.11 -9.78 -8.43
CA THR A 262 -0.79 -10.90 -7.56
C THR A 262 0.65 -10.82 -7.10
N LEU A 263 0.86 -10.99 -5.79
CA LEU A 263 2.19 -11.11 -5.20
C LEU A 263 2.26 -12.34 -4.32
N GLY A 264 3.38 -13.05 -4.37
CA GLY A 264 3.65 -14.23 -3.55
C GLY A 264 5.12 -14.61 -3.60
N PHE A 265 5.47 -15.77 -3.05
CA PHE A 265 6.85 -16.27 -3.08
C PHE A 265 6.96 -17.61 -3.79
N GLU A 266 8.06 -17.80 -4.50
CA GLU A 266 8.58 -19.08 -4.96
C GLU A 266 9.97 -19.27 -4.34
N GLY A 267 10.06 -20.14 -3.34
CA GLY A 267 11.25 -20.18 -2.47
C GLY A 267 11.43 -18.86 -1.71
N ARG A 268 12.58 -18.21 -1.88
CA ARG A 268 12.90 -16.91 -1.27
C ARG A 268 12.58 -15.71 -2.19
N ALA A 269 12.32 -15.94 -3.47
CA ALA A 269 12.08 -14.89 -4.45
C ALA A 269 10.59 -14.54 -4.51
N LEU A 270 10.28 -13.25 -4.48
CA LEU A 270 8.94 -12.72 -4.64
C LEU A 270 8.60 -12.63 -6.12
N TYR A 271 7.43 -13.11 -6.49
CA TYR A 271 6.82 -12.78 -7.78
C TYR A 271 5.84 -11.61 -7.61
N ASN A 272 5.77 -10.77 -8.63
CA ASN A 272 4.76 -9.73 -8.76
C ASN A 272 4.31 -9.67 -10.22
N GLU A 273 3.03 -9.97 -10.45
CA GLU A 273 2.42 -9.97 -11.77
C GLU A 273 1.13 -9.18 -11.76
N ALA A 274 0.75 -8.67 -12.92
CA ALA A 274 -0.50 -7.99 -13.11
C ALA A 274 -1.15 -8.32 -14.46
N ALA A 275 -2.47 -8.34 -14.45
CA ALA A 275 -3.32 -8.35 -15.63
C ALA A 275 -4.14 -7.05 -15.68
N PHE A 276 -4.10 -6.38 -16.83
CA PHE A 276 -4.83 -5.14 -17.08
C PHE A 276 -5.81 -5.36 -18.20
N LEU A 277 -7.09 -5.05 -17.98
CA LEU A 277 -8.08 -4.97 -19.05
C LEU A 277 -8.07 -3.54 -19.60
N ILE A 278 -7.58 -3.38 -20.83
CA ILE A 278 -7.43 -2.09 -21.53
C ILE A 278 -8.11 -2.24 -22.89
N ASP A 279 -9.11 -1.39 -23.17
CA ASP A 279 -9.90 -1.47 -24.42
C ASP A 279 -10.42 -2.87 -24.76
N GLY A 280 -10.91 -3.60 -23.74
CA GLY A 280 -11.38 -4.98 -23.89
C GLY A 280 -10.30 -6.03 -24.14
N ARG A 281 -9.02 -5.65 -24.16
CA ARG A 281 -7.89 -6.57 -24.31
C ARG A 281 -7.16 -6.72 -22.98
N THR A 282 -6.80 -7.96 -22.63
CA THR A 282 -6.00 -8.18 -21.44
C THR A 282 -4.52 -8.10 -21.74
N VAL A 283 -3.81 -7.20 -21.07
CA VAL A 283 -2.36 -7.04 -21.10
C VAL A 283 -1.78 -7.62 -19.81
N HIS A 284 -0.87 -8.58 -19.94
CA HIS A 284 -0.14 -9.15 -18.81
C HIS A 284 1.19 -8.42 -18.63
N ARG A 285 1.59 -8.17 -17.38
CA ARG A 285 2.90 -7.63 -17.02
C ARG A 285 3.48 -8.40 -15.85
N VAL A 286 4.75 -8.77 -15.98
CA VAL A 286 5.56 -9.32 -14.88
C VAL A 286 6.44 -8.20 -14.38
N TYR A 287 6.27 -7.82 -13.11
CA TYR A 287 7.04 -6.77 -12.47
C TYR A 287 8.26 -7.35 -11.75
N ALA A 288 8.08 -8.48 -11.06
CA ALA A 288 9.14 -9.26 -10.46
C ALA A 288 8.95 -10.74 -10.84
N ASP A 289 9.94 -11.31 -11.51
CA ASP A 289 9.97 -12.71 -11.93
C ASP A 289 10.85 -13.50 -10.94
N PRO A 290 10.30 -14.50 -10.24
CA PRO A 290 11.05 -15.25 -9.25
C PRO A 290 12.12 -16.17 -9.86
N THR A 291 12.12 -16.33 -11.19
CA THR A 291 13.10 -17.14 -11.93
C THR A 291 14.36 -16.37 -12.33
N VAL A 292 14.41 -15.05 -12.08
CA VAL A 292 15.61 -14.24 -12.31
C VAL A 292 16.75 -14.75 -11.42
N ASP A 293 17.77 -15.30 -12.07
CA ASP A 293 18.93 -15.94 -11.44
C ASP A 293 20.25 -15.23 -11.73
N ASP A 294 20.18 -14.03 -12.31
CA ASP A 294 21.35 -13.21 -12.64
C ASP A 294 22.25 -13.02 -11.40
N PRO A 295 23.46 -13.61 -11.38
CA PRO A 295 24.35 -13.56 -10.23
C PRO A 295 24.70 -12.14 -9.78
N GLU A 296 24.64 -11.17 -10.70
CA GLU A 296 24.97 -9.78 -10.44
C GLU A 296 23.96 -9.08 -9.52
N TYR A 297 22.70 -9.51 -9.57
CA TYR A 297 21.60 -8.99 -8.75
C TYR A 297 21.27 -9.91 -7.58
N VAL A 298 21.21 -11.23 -7.82
CA VAL A 298 20.97 -12.20 -6.75
C VAL A 298 22.09 -12.19 -5.72
N GLY A 299 23.33 -11.95 -6.17
CA GLY A 299 24.50 -11.83 -5.30
C GLY A 299 24.49 -10.60 -4.38
N THR A 300 23.61 -9.62 -4.57
CA THR A 300 23.47 -8.48 -3.63
C THR A 300 22.58 -8.80 -2.42
N VAL A 301 21.90 -9.96 -2.45
CA VAL A 301 20.93 -10.38 -1.44
C VAL A 301 21.53 -11.52 -0.61
N PRO A 302 21.58 -11.41 0.73
CA PRO A 302 22.03 -12.52 1.57
C PRO A 302 21.22 -13.81 1.35
N ASP A 303 21.89 -14.97 1.42
CA ASP A 303 21.33 -16.27 1.00
C ASP A 303 20.03 -16.67 1.72
N ASN A 304 19.90 -16.29 2.98
CA ASN A 304 18.76 -16.64 3.84
C ASN A 304 17.63 -15.58 3.81
N MET A 305 17.71 -14.60 2.93
CA MET A 305 16.78 -13.47 2.88
C MET A 305 15.82 -13.58 1.71
N ARG A 306 14.58 -13.16 1.99
CA ARG A 306 13.56 -13.02 0.96
C ARG A 306 13.83 -11.76 0.18
N TYR A 307 13.59 -11.82 -1.13
CA TYR A 307 13.86 -10.70 -2.00
C TYR A 307 12.85 -10.58 -3.13
N ALA A 308 12.84 -9.43 -3.78
CA ALA A 308 12.15 -9.17 -5.04
C ALA A 308 13.12 -8.43 -5.96
N ILE A 309 13.28 -8.89 -7.20
CA ILE A 309 13.99 -8.15 -8.24
C ILE A 309 12.95 -7.64 -9.22
N TYR A 310 12.75 -6.33 -9.22
CA TYR A 310 11.84 -5.65 -10.11
C TYR A 310 12.57 -5.16 -11.36
N ARG A 311 11.96 -5.37 -12.53
CA ARG A 311 12.40 -4.79 -13.80
C ARG A 311 11.46 -3.66 -14.21
N ILE A 312 11.73 -2.47 -13.67
CA ILE A 312 10.94 -1.27 -13.83
C ILE A 312 11.87 -0.11 -14.19
N SER A 313 11.69 0.50 -15.37
CA SER A 313 12.48 1.67 -15.73
C SER A 313 12.09 2.89 -14.87
N LEU A 314 13.01 3.30 -14.00
CA LEU A 314 12.77 4.33 -12.99
C LEU A 314 12.53 5.70 -13.61
N ASP A 315 13.17 5.97 -14.75
CA ASP A 315 12.97 7.17 -15.58
C ASP A 315 11.52 7.35 -16.03
N ARG A 316 10.78 6.25 -16.23
CA ARG A 316 9.35 6.28 -16.58
C ARG A 316 8.46 6.13 -15.36
N PHE A 317 8.84 5.27 -14.42
CA PHE A 317 8.00 4.95 -13.27
C PHE A 317 7.90 6.11 -12.27
N LEU A 318 9.01 6.75 -11.91
CA LEU A 318 9.01 7.81 -10.90
C LEU A 318 8.20 9.05 -11.34
N PRO A 319 8.32 9.55 -12.59
CA PRO A 319 7.45 10.64 -13.05
C PRO A 319 5.97 10.29 -13.01
N ARG A 320 5.58 9.07 -13.37
CA ARG A 320 4.18 8.61 -13.31
C ARG A 320 3.67 8.54 -11.86
N LEU A 321 4.49 8.01 -10.95
CA LEU A 321 4.17 7.93 -9.52
C LEU A 321 3.97 9.34 -8.93
N ILE A 322 4.94 10.23 -9.12
CA ILE A 322 4.88 11.61 -8.62
C ILE A 322 3.74 12.37 -9.29
N GLY A 323 3.60 12.28 -10.61
CA GLY A 323 2.53 12.88 -11.39
C GLY A 323 1.15 12.41 -10.93
N GLY A 324 0.97 11.11 -10.66
CA GLY A 324 -0.25 10.56 -10.08
C GLY A 324 -0.56 11.14 -8.71
N ILE A 325 0.42 11.19 -7.79
CA ILE A 325 0.23 11.80 -6.46
C ILE A 325 -0.19 13.27 -6.60
N VAL A 326 0.47 14.03 -7.47
CA VAL A 326 0.16 15.44 -7.73
C VAL A 326 -1.22 15.59 -8.39
N ALA A 327 -1.61 14.70 -9.29
CA ALA A 327 -2.92 14.72 -9.96
C ALA A 327 -4.11 14.61 -8.99
N THR A 328 -3.92 14.01 -7.81
CA THR A 328 -4.95 13.98 -6.75
C THR A 328 -5.21 15.34 -6.09
N ARG A 329 -4.32 16.32 -6.31
CA ARG A 329 -4.41 17.69 -5.77
C ARG A 329 -5.22 18.60 -6.69
N GLY A 330 -5.68 19.74 -6.19
CA GLY A 330 -6.39 20.72 -7.03
C GLY A 330 -5.44 21.43 -8.00
N ALA A 331 -5.95 21.95 -9.12
CA ALA A 331 -5.14 22.59 -10.17
C ALA A 331 -4.26 23.77 -9.68
N LYS A 332 -4.66 24.46 -8.61
CA LYS A 332 -3.82 25.48 -7.95
C LYS A 332 -2.59 24.86 -7.31
N ASP A 333 -2.78 23.80 -6.52
CA ASP A 333 -1.71 23.10 -5.82
C ASP A 333 -0.77 22.41 -6.80
N GLN A 334 -1.31 21.81 -7.87
CA GLN A 334 -0.51 21.21 -8.94
C GLN A 334 0.45 22.24 -9.57
N ARG A 335 -0.06 23.41 -9.96
CA ARG A 335 0.77 24.51 -10.49
C ARG A 335 1.77 25.01 -9.48
N ALA A 336 1.36 25.18 -8.22
CA ALA A 336 2.25 25.63 -7.16
C ALA A 336 3.41 24.62 -6.92
N THR A 337 3.12 23.32 -6.91
CA THR A 337 4.12 22.25 -6.80
C THR A 337 5.06 22.25 -8.00
N ALA A 338 4.55 22.35 -9.24
CA ALA A 338 5.37 22.39 -10.44
C ALA A 338 6.28 23.63 -10.48
N GLU A 339 5.75 24.82 -10.18
CA GLU A 339 6.53 26.04 -10.09
C GLU A 339 7.58 25.99 -8.98
N TRP A 340 7.22 25.45 -7.82
CA TRP A 340 8.16 25.25 -6.71
C TRP A 340 9.29 24.32 -7.13
N TRP A 341 8.98 23.18 -7.74
CA TRP A 341 9.99 22.22 -8.19
C TRP A 341 10.93 22.82 -9.23
N ARG A 342 10.39 23.57 -10.20
CA ARG A 342 11.18 24.30 -11.18
C ARG A 342 12.12 25.31 -10.51
N ARG A 343 11.64 26.11 -9.55
CA ARG A 343 12.49 27.06 -8.81
C ARG A 343 13.60 26.36 -8.04
N VAL A 344 13.33 25.19 -7.45
CA VAL A 344 14.35 24.40 -6.74
C VAL A 344 15.44 23.95 -7.73
N GLN A 345 15.07 23.41 -8.88
CA GLN A 345 16.01 23.01 -9.93
C GLN A 345 16.86 24.18 -10.43
N GLU A 346 16.25 25.34 -10.70
CA GLU A 346 16.94 26.57 -11.11
C GLU A 346 17.90 27.08 -10.02
N GLN A 347 17.46 27.13 -8.76
CA GLN A 347 18.25 27.65 -7.64
C GLN A 347 19.47 26.79 -7.32
N TYR A 348 19.34 25.46 -7.37
CA TYR A 348 20.41 24.52 -7.01
C TYR A 348 21.20 24.02 -8.22
N GLY A 349 20.84 24.47 -9.43
CA GLY A 349 21.57 24.20 -10.67
C GLY A 349 21.59 22.72 -11.02
N PHE A 350 20.42 22.09 -11.09
CA PHE A 350 20.25 20.71 -11.55
C PHE A 350 18.95 20.55 -12.35
N ASP A 351 18.87 19.48 -13.14
CA ASP A 351 17.67 19.02 -13.83
C ASP A 351 17.43 17.56 -13.42
N ALA A 352 16.41 17.27 -12.64
CA ALA A 352 16.22 15.92 -12.08
C ALA A 352 15.93 14.86 -13.16
N GLU A 353 15.32 15.25 -14.27
CA GLU A 353 15.04 14.31 -15.36
C GLU A 353 16.34 13.94 -16.08
N ARG A 354 17.13 14.94 -16.46
CA ARG A 354 18.40 14.75 -17.18
C ARG A 354 19.51 14.18 -16.28
N ASP A 355 19.66 14.73 -15.08
CA ASP A 355 20.83 14.51 -14.22
C ASP A 355 20.64 13.32 -13.28
N VAL A 356 19.39 12.93 -12.97
CA VAL A 356 19.09 11.76 -12.11
C VAL A 356 18.36 10.69 -12.90
N LEU A 357 17.12 10.95 -13.31
CA LEU A 357 16.23 9.91 -13.86
C LEU A 357 16.81 9.24 -15.12
N ALA A 358 17.37 9.99 -16.06
CA ALA A 358 17.98 9.45 -17.27
C ALA A 358 19.20 8.55 -17.01
N ASN A 359 19.81 8.67 -15.83
CA ASN A 359 20.97 7.89 -15.39
C ASN A 359 20.58 6.69 -14.50
N MET A 360 19.30 6.57 -14.09
CA MET A 360 18.82 5.42 -13.32
C MET A 360 18.66 4.18 -14.21
N GLY A 361 18.92 3.02 -13.63
CA GLY A 361 18.69 1.73 -14.27
C GLY A 361 17.22 1.31 -14.28
N ASP A 362 16.99 0.07 -14.72
CA ASP A 362 15.67 -0.55 -14.73
C ASP A 362 15.51 -1.62 -13.64
N THR A 363 16.50 -1.76 -12.76
CA THR A 363 16.49 -2.76 -11.70
C THR A 363 16.25 -2.14 -10.33
N ILE A 364 15.28 -2.69 -9.60
CA ILE A 364 15.09 -2.40 -8.16
C ILE A 364 15.14 -3.73 -7.42
N ILE A 365 16.08 -3.86 -6.49
CA ILE A 365 16.20 -5.05 -5.65
C ILE A 365 15.68 -4.70 -4.27
N LEU A 366 14.69 -5.43 -3.79
CA LEU A 366 14.15 -5.29 -2.43
C LEU A 366 14.46 -6.56 -1.64
N HIS A 367 14.96 -6.45 -0.41
CA HIS A 367 15.14 -7.60 0.47
C HIS A 367 14.95 -7.25 1.95
N ASN A 368 14.68 -8.24 2.78
CA ASN A 368 14.32 -8.05 4.19
C ASN A 368 15.53 -8.09 5.16
N ASP A 369 16.71 -7.65 4.73
CA ASP A 369 17.92 -7.59 5.57
C ASP A 369 18.45 -6.16 5.74
N PRO A 370 18.61 -5.67 6.98
CA PRO A 370 18.27 -6.34 8.22
C PRO A 370 16.75 -6.44 8.42
N PRO A 371 16.27 -7.48 9.12
CA PRO A 371 14.85 -7.64 9.37
C PRO A 371 14.35 -6.48 10.23
N HIS A 372 13.28 -5.81 9.79
CA HIS A 372 12.63 -4.79 10.60
C HIS A 372 12.24 -5.38 11.97
N PRO A 373 12.53 -4.72 13.12
CA PRO A 373 12.28 -5.27 14.46
C PRO A 373 10.81 -5.64 14.68
N LEU A 374 9.91 -4.87 14.07
CA LEU A 374 8.46 -5.11 14.14
C LEU A 374 7.92 -6.02 13.01
N ARG A 375 8.81 -6.51 12.12
CA ARG A 375 8.49 -7.27 10.91
C ARG A 375 7.38 -6.63 10.07
N ILE A 376 7.41 -5.30 9.95
CA ILE A 376 6.42 -4.55 9.17
C ILE A 376 6.65 -4.88 7.69
N PRO A 377 5.63 -5.39 6.97
CA PRO A 377 5.72 -5.58 5.54
C PRO A 377 6.08 -4.27 4.84
N LEU A 378 6.95 -4.32 3.82
CA LEU A 378 7.48 -3.15 3.07
C LEU A 378 8.55 -2.31 3.78
N CYS A 379 8.84 -2.54 5.07
CA CYS A 379 10.06 -2.01 5.70
C CYS A 379 11.25 -2.90 5.32
N VAL A 380 11.72 -2.72 4.09
CA VAL A 380 12.76 -3.52 3.45
C VAL A 380 13.96 -2.65 3.08
N THR A 381 15.08 -3.29 2.80
CA THR A 381 16.22 -2.68 2.15
C THR A 381 15.97 -2.67 0.65
N GLY A 382 16.21 -1.52 0.01
CA GLY A 382 16.00 -1.30 -1.42
C GLY A 382 17.28 -0.83 -2.08
N LEU A 383 17.63 -1.43 -3.21
CA LEU A 383 18.75 -1.03 -4.06
C LEU A 383 18.17 -0.60 -5.41
N PHE A 384 18.34 0.68 -5.74
CA PHE A 384 17.88 1.26 -7.00
C PHE A 384 19.08 1.50 -7.89
N GLU A 385 19.15 0.78 -9.00
CA GLU A 385 20.30 0.79 -9.90
C GLU A 385 20.58 2.19 -10.48
N ILE A 386 21.85 2.58 -10.48
CA ILE A 386 22.38 3.73 -11.21
C ILE A 386 23.16 3.15 -12.39
N ARG A 387 22.68 3.40 -13.60
CA ARG A 387 23.24 2.83 -14.82
C ARG A 387 24.39 3.68 -15.36
N ASP A 388 24.18 4.98 -15.40
CA ASP A 388 25.08 5.92 -16.07
C ASP A 388 25.59 6.99 -15.09
N ASN A 389 26.82 7.47 -15.30
CA ASN A 389 27.41 8.63 -14.60
C ASN A 389 27.15 8.69 -13.08
N PRO A 390 27.51 7.65 -12.29
CA PRO A 390 27.09 7.55 -10.90
C PRO A 390 27.51 8.74 -10.03
N GLU A 391 28.72 9.26 -10.20
CA GLU A 391 29.16 10.44 -9.45
C GLU A 391 28.31 11.68 -9.73
N HIS A 392 27.89 11.90 -10.98
CA HIS A 392 27.04 13.04 -11.35
C HIS A 392 25.63 12.89 -10.78
N THR A 393 25.07 11.68 -10.91
CA THR A 393 23.77 11.31 -10.34
C THR A 393 23.76 11.53 -8.83
N VAL A 394 24.75 11.01 -8.12
CA VAL A 394 24.86 11.13 -6.66
C VAL A 394 25.02 12.58 -6.22
N ARG A 395 25.94 13.34 -6.82
CA ARG A 395 26.09 14.79 -6.51
C ARG A 395 24.78 15.55 -6.73
N THR A 396 23.99 15.16 -7.73
CA THR A 396 22.70 15.78 -8.00
C THR A 396 21.65 15.43 -6.95
N ILE A 397 21.57 14.15 -6.55
CA ILE A 397 20.66 13.73 -5.47
C ILE A 397 21.05 14.43 -4.15
N GLU A 398 22.33 14.57 -3.84
CA GLU A 398 22.77 15.31 -2.65
C GLU A 398 22.30 16.78 -2.68
N LYS A 399 22.39 17.46 -3.83
CA LYS A 399 21.81 18.81 -4.00
C LYS A 399 20.31 18.82 -3.78
N MET A 400 19.59 17.81 -4.28
CA MET A 400 18.14 17.66 -4.06
C MET A 400 17.81 17.49 -2.57
N CYS A 401 18.57 16.65 -1.85
CA CYS A 401 18.39 16.42 -0.42
C CYS A 401 18.68 17.69 0.40
N ALA A 402 19.75 18.42 0.08
CA ALA A 402 20.06 19.71 0.70
C ALA A 402 18.96 20.76 0.45
N ALA A 403 18.43 20.81 -0.78
CA ALA A 403 17.30 21.69 -1.11
C ALA A 403 16.04 21.34 -0.33
N TRP A 404 15.77 20.04 -0.16
CA TRP A 404 14.64 19.56 0.62
C TRP A 404 14.79 19.89 2.11
N GLN A 405 15.96 19.64 2.69
CA GLN A 405 16.29 19.99 4.08
C GLN A 405 16.06 21.49 4.35
N GLU A 406 16.62 22.36 3.52
CA GLU A 406 16.47 23.81 3.68
C GLU A 406 15.00 24.25 3.54
N ASN A 407 14.23 23.65 2.64
CA ASN A 407 12.82 23.95 2.48
C ASN A 407 11.99 23.52 3.69
N LEU A 408 12.25 22.33 4.27
CA LEU A 408 11.60 21.88 5.50
C LEU A 408 11.91 22.80 6.68
N ARG A 409 13.16 23.24 6.82
CA ARG A 409 13.58 24.20 7.86
C ARG A 409 12.83 25.52 7.74
N ARG A 410 12.79 26.12 6.55
CA ARG A 410 12.05 27.38 6.29
C ARG A 410 10.56 27.23 6.56
N GLN A 411 9.97 26.09 6.19
CA GLN A 411 8.57 25.83 6.46
C GLN A 411 8.30 25.72 7.97
N ALA A 412 9.15 25.00 8.71
CA ALA A 412 9.04 24.88 10.16
C ALA A 412 9.15 26.24 10.86
N GLU A 413 10.08 27.09 10.44
CA GLU A 413 10.25 28.45 10.95
C GLU A 413 9.02 29.32 10.69
N ARG A 414 8.48 29.27 9.46
CA ARG A 414 7.29 30.03 9.06
C ARG A 414 6.03 29.57 9.81
N ASP A 415 5.90 28.26 10.01
CA ASP A 415 4.70 27.66 10.60
C ASP A 415 4.84 27.46 12.12
N HIS A 416 5.94 27.93 12.73
CA HIS A 416 6.29 27.82 14.15
C HIS A 416 6.19 26.39 14.72
N ILE A 417 6.66 25.40 13.94
CA ILE A 417 6.62 23.99 14.33
C ILE A 417 7.85 23.68 15.20
N GLU A 418 7.64 23.39 16.49
CA GLU A 418 8.73 23.12 17.43
C GLU A 418 9.56 21.88 17.10
N ARG A 419 8.93 20.85 16.52
CA ARG A 419 9.58 19.59 16.13
C ARG A 419 9.16 19.21 14.72
N PRO A 420 9.77 19.81 13.69
CA PRO A 420 9.42 19.51 12.31
C PRO A 420 9.95 18.14 11.88
N LEU A 421 9.41 17.63 10.78
CA LEU A 421 10.12 16.64 9.97
C LEU A 421 11.40 17.28 9.44
N VAL A 422 12.54 16.65 9.63
CA VAL A 422 13.83 17.13 9.12
C VAL A 422 14.47 16.05 8.24
N VAL A 423 15.15 16.47 7.19
CA VAL A 423 16.07 15.62 6.42
C VAL A 423 17.45 15.87 7.00
N THR A 424 18.12 14.83 7.50
CA THR A 424 19.44 14.94 8.13
C THR A 424 20.48 14.22 7.28
N HIS A 425 21.71 14.74 7.29
CA HIS A 425 22.87 14.11 6.68
C HIS A 425 23.99 14.06 7.71
N ASP A 426 24.45 12.86 8.05
CA ASP A 426 25.49 12.67 9.07
C ASP A 426 26.90 12.58 8.49
N ASP A 427 27.88 12.42 9.38
CA ASP A 427 29.30 12.32 9.04
C ASP A 427 29.65 10.99 8.34
N ASP A 428 28.80 9.97 8.46
CA ASP A 428 28.98 8.67 7.80
C ASP A 428 28.53 8.70 6.34
N GLY A 429 27.97 9.82 5.85
CA GLY A 429 27.41 9.91 4.50
C GLY A 429 26.03 9.27 4.37
N VAL A 430 25.26 9.21 5.46
CA VAL A 430 23.89 8.70 5.47
C VAL A 430 22.92 9.87 5.55
N TRP A 431 21.96 9.87 4.62
CA TRP A 431 20.79 10.74 4.69
C TRP A 431 19.65 10.00 5.37
N TYR A 432 18.84 10.68 6.17
CA TYR A 432 17.65 10.08 6.77
C TYR A 432 16.58 11.11 7.14
N LEU A 433 15.35 10.63 7.33
CA LEU A 433 14.24 11.42 7.85
C LEU A 433 14.20 11.35 9.38
N GLU A 434 14.26 12.49 10.04
CA GLU A 434 14.01 12.61 11.47
C GLU A 434 12.56 13.04 11.70
N LEU A 435 11.77 12.17 12.32
CA LEU A 435 10.37 12.44 12.61
C LEU A 435 10.22 13.30 13.88
N PRO A 436 9.13 14.09 14.03
CA PRO A 436 8.88 14.98 15.19
C PRO A 436 9.00 14.35 16.60
N TRP A 437 9.00 13.03 16.68
CA TRP A 437 9.05 12.23 17.89
C TRP A 437 10.42 11.57 18.10
N ALA A 438 11.47 12.15 17.52
CA ALA A 438 12.87 11.72 17.63
C ALA A 438 13.09 10.26 17.21
N VAL A 439 12.34 9.81 16.21
CA VAL A 439 12.53 8.50 15.59
C VAL A 439 13.06 8.70 14.19
N ASN A 440 14.21 8.08 13.95
CA ASN A 440 14.85 8.02 12.66
C ASN A 440 14.03 7.08 11.76
N GLY A 441 13.52 7.62 10.66
CA GLY A 441 12.79 6.88 9.64
C GLY A 441 13.69 6.47 8.49
N LEU A 442 13.09 6.40 7.29
CA LEU A 442 13.75 6.04 6.04
C LEU A 442 15.12 6.72 5.91
N ALA A 443 16.15 5.90 5.69
CA ALA A 443 17.52 6.31 5.49
C ALA A 443 18.02 5.84 4.12
N TRP A 444 18.98 6.57 3.55
CA TRP A 444 19.60 6.22 2.29
C TRP A 444 21.07 6.66 2.21
N THR A 445 21.83 5.94 1.37
CA THR A 445 23.20 6.28 0.97
C THR A 445 23.41 5.90 -0.49
N PHE A 446 24.61 6.16 -1.00
CA PHE A 446 24.95 5.99 -2.41
C PHE A 446 26.22 5.16 -2.60
N THR A 447 26.21 4.31 -3.61
CA THR A 447 27.40 3.67 -4.17
C THR A 447 27.59 4.11 -5.63
N ASP A 448 28.67 3.66 -6.26
CA ASP A 448 28.89 3.80 -7.70
C ASP A 448 27.92 2.98 -8.56
N ARG A 449 27.00 2.22 -7.95
CA ARG A 449 26.03 1.38 -8.64
C ARG A 449 24.59 1.52 -8.15
N TYR A 450 24.36 1.92 -6.90
CA TYR A 450 23.01 1.93 -6.32
C TYR A 450 22.75 3.17 -5.46
N VAL A 451 21.49 3.62 -5.48
CA VAL A 451 20.89 4.30 -4.33
C VAL A 451 20.39 3.20 -3.40
N ILE A 452 20.89 3.17 -2.16
CA ILE A 452 20.51 2.16 -1.17
C ILE A 452 19.62 2.81 -0.13
N THR A 453 18.45 2.23 0.14
CA THR A 453 17.50 2.72 1.14
C THR A 453 17.21 1.65 2.19
N CYS A 454 17.10 2.03 3.47
CA CYS A 454 16.64 1.16 4.55
C CYS A 454 15.64 1.89 5.46
N TRP A 455 14.91 1.13 6.29
CA TRP A 455 13.88 1.66 7.18
C TRP A 455 14.39 2.52 8.35
N SER A 456 15.69 2.46 8.68
CA SER A 456 16.38 3.37 9.60
C SER A 456 17.86 3.53 9.24
N PRO A 457 18.56 4.56 9.75
CA PRO A 457 19.98 4.75 9.50
C PRO A 457 20.85 3.70 10.21
N GLU A 458 20.42 3.16 11.35
CA GLU A 458 21.10 2.04 12.01
C GLU A 458 20.98 0.76 11.17
N ALA A 459 19.79 0.49 10.63
CA ALA A 459 19.55 -0.62 9.73
C ALA A 459 20.38 -0.53 8.44
N LEU A 460 20.53 0.69 7.91
CA LEU A 460 21.36 0.94 6.74
C LEU A 460 22.83 0.63 7.02
N ARG A 461 23.36 1.07 8.16
CA ARG A 461 24.74 0.77 8.55
C ARG A 461 24.96 -0.72 8.74
N GLU A 462 24.06 -1.40 9.44
CA GLU A 462 24.12 -2.86 9.64
C GLU A 462 24.12 -3.63 8.32
N TYR A 463 23.33 -3.17 7.34
CA TYR A 463 23.36 -3.73 5.99
C TYR A 463 24.72 -3.48 5.33
N LEU A 464 25.21 -2.24 5.33
CA LEU A 464 26.47 -1.85 4.67
C LEU A 464 27.70 -2.57 5.24
N GLU A 465 27.72 -2.87 6.54
CA GLU A 465 28.79 -3.67 7.18
C GLU A 465 28.89 -5.10 6.63
N ARG A 466 27.77 -5.63 6.13
CA ARG A 466 27.63 -7.01 5.65
C ARG A 466 27.39 -7.08 4.14
N ALA A 467 27.28 -5.94 3.48
CA ALA A 467 26.90 -5.87 2.08
C ALA A 467 28.01 -6.46 1.20
N PRO A 468 27.65 -7.26 0.20
CA PRO A 468 28.63 -7.88 -0.70
C PRO A 468 29.27 -6.85 -1.62
N ASP A 469 30.49 -7.09 -2.08
CA ASP A 469 31.23 -6.19 -2.99
C ASP A 469 30.44 -5.86 -4.28
N THR A 470 29.46 -6.68 -4.66
CA THR A 470 28.59 -6.47 -5.82
C THR A 470 27.70 -5.23 -5.71
N ILE A 471 27.51 -4.65 -4.51
CA ILE A 471 26.78 -3.38 -4.35
C ILE A 471 27.59 -2.16 -4.80
N GLY A 472 28.87 -2.34 -5.15
CA GLY A 472 29.75 -1.27 -5.58
C GLY A 472 30.42 -0.53 -4.42
N ARG A 473 31.27 0.43 -4.74
CA ARG A 473 31.99 1.23 -3.75
C ARG A 473 31.16 2.43 -3.33
N ARG A 474 31.17 2.75 -2.03
CA ARG A 474 30.60 4.00 -1.54
C ARG A 474 31.33 5.17 -2.18
N ILE A 475 30.57 6.11 -2.74
CA ILE A 475 31.14 7.36 -3.24
C ILE A 475 31.42 8.23 -2.00
N ALA A 476 32.68 8.25 -1.57
CA ALA A 476 33.13 9.11 -0.48
C ALA A 476 33.01 10.59 -0.90
N LYS A 477 32.72 11.45 0.08
CA LYS A 477 32.64 12.91 -0.12
C LYS A 477 33.95 13.53 -0.59
#